data_AF-A0A8N5I122-F1
#
_entry.id   AF-A0A8N5I122-F1
#
_cell.length_a   1.000
_cell.length_b   1.000
_cell.length_c   1.000
_cell.angle_alpha   90.00
_cell.angle_beta   90.00
_cell.angle_gamma   90.00
#
_symmetry.space_group_name_H-M   'P 1'
#
loop_
_entity.id
_entity.type
_entity.pdbx_description
1 polymer ?
#
loop_
_entity_poly.entity_id
_entity_poly.type
_entity_poly.pdbx_seq_one_letter_code
_entity_poly.pdbx_strand_id
1 'polypeptide(L)'
;MKLGKDITLWGLEIGLLSMTKGEAALFVLTPEYAYGQRGCPPSIPPNTTVLFKVEVLDFIDSEECDTFFELTCALSILGRSSSSKAEQSQINASKLLLFLNLSLTYLKLERADRALKYGELALEMDQGNAKALFRCGQACLYMREYSKSRDFLARAQCIQPFNRDINNELKKLARYYKEYMKMEKEMCCQMFDPLNSYG
;
A
#
# COMPACT_ATOMS: atom_id res chain seq x y z
N MET A 1 16.85 2.19 3.52
CA MET A 1 17.50 1.78 4.77
C MET A 1 16.70 0.63 5.34
N LYS A 2 17.34 -0.52 5.60
CA LYS A 2 16.73 -1.67 6.27
C LYS A 2 17.24 -1.73 7.71
N LEU A 3 16.35 -1.47 8.67
CA LEU A 3 16.65 -1.62 10.10
C LEU A 3 17.06 -3.06 10.40
N GLY A 4 18.00 -3.24 11.33
CA GLY A 4 18.59 -4.52 11.72
C GLY A 4 19.58 -5.13 10.72
N LYS A 5 19.80 -4.50 9.55
CA LYS A 5 20.67 -5.04 8.49
C LYS A 5 21.68 -4.03 7.99
N ASP A 6 21.25 -2.80 7.74
CA ASP A 6 22.14 -1.70 7.40
C ASP A 6 22.78 -1.13 8.68
N ILE A 7 24.04 -0.70 8.59
CA ILE A 7 24.74 -0.09 9.73
C ILE A 7 24.01 1.19 10.12
N THR A 8 23.38 1.15 11.28
CA THR A 8 22.63 2.24 11.88
C THR A 8 23.18 2.52 13.27
N LEU A 9 23.13 3.77 13.73
CA LEU A 9 23.38 4.07 15.13
C LEU A 9 22.28 3.43 15.97
N TRP A 10 22.66 2.68 16.99
CA TRP A 10 21.73 1.95 17.85
C TRP A 10 20.61 2.83 18.41
N GLY A 11 20.94 4.04 18.88
CA GLY A 11 19.93 4.98 19.39
C GLY A 11 18.96 5.47 18.32
N LEU A 12 19.44 5.63 17.08
CA LEU A 12 18.60 6.05 15.96
C LEU A 12 17.67 4.92 15.52
N GLU A 13 18.15 3.68 15.56
CA GLU A 13 17.34 2.50 15.25
C GLU A 13 16.20 2.32 16.26
N ILE A 14 16.47 2.43 17.56
CA ILE A 14 15.44 2.42 18.61
C ILE A 14 14.44 3.58 18.40
N GLY A 15 14.95 4.77 18.08
CA GLY A 15 14.11 5.93 17.79
C GLY A 15 13.19 5.69 16.60
N LEU A 16 13.71 5.19 15.48
CA LEU A 16 12.94 4.88 14.27
C LEU A 16 11.87 3.81 14.50
N LEU A 17 12.14 2.79 15.32
CA LEU A 17 11.15 1.77 15.69
C LEU A 17 9.98 2.32 16.52
N SER A 18 10.13 3.50 17.13
CA SER A 18 9.07 4.15 17.90
C SER A 18 8.21 5.13 17.09
N MET A 19 8.59 5.42 15.84
CA MET A 19 7.96 6.44 15.01
C MET A 19 6.84 5.89 14.12
N THR A 20 5.95 6.78 13.72
CA THR A 20 4.86 6.54 12.76
C THR A 20 5.16 7.14 11.38
N LYS A 21 4.45 6.69 10.36
CA LYS A 21 4.63 7.17 8.98
C LYS A 21 4.28 8.66 8.88
N GLY A 22 5.16 9.44 8.26
CA GLY A 22 5.03 10.90 8.12
C GLY A 22 5.49 11.69 9.35
N GLU A 23 5.97 11.01 10.40
CA GLU A 23 6.37 11.68 11.64
C GLU A 23 7.75 12.32 11.53
N ALA A 24 7.90 13.51 12.12
CA ALA A 24 9.18 14.16 12.33
C ALA A 24 9.48 14.26 13.83
N ALA A 25 10.62 13.72 14.27
CA ALA A 25 11.03 13.66 15.66
C ALA A 25 12.48 14.12 15.86
N LEU A 26 12.80 14.54 17.08
CA LEU A 26 14.14 14.92 17.52
C LEU A 26 14.64 13.92 18.56
N PHE A 27 15.80 13.31 18.32
CA PHE A 27 16.42 12.34 19.22
C PHE A 27 17.75 12.87 19.76
N VAL A 28 17.86 12.95 21.09
CA VAL A 28 19.13 13.22 21.78
C VAL A 28 19.77 11.89 22.11
N LEU A 29 20.90 11.59 21.45
CA LEU A 29 21.62 10.32 21.62
C LEU A 29 22.92 10.57 22.38
N THR A 30 23.07 9.92 23.53
CA THR A 30 24.34 9.89 24.26
C THR A 30 25.39 9.10 23.47
N PRO A 31 26.69 9.26 23.76
CA PRO A 31 27.75 8.62 22.98
C PRO A 31 27.58 7.11 22.84
N GLU A 32 27.08 6.42 23.87
CA GLU A 32 26.87 4.97 23.90
C GLU A 32 25.86 4.50 22.84
N TYR A 33 24.91 5.37 22.48
CA TYR A 33 23.86 5.11 21.49
C TYR A 33 24.15 5.79 20.13
N ALA A 34 25.29 6.48 20.01
CA ALA A 34 25.73 7.19 18.83
C ALA A 34 27.16 6.75 18.43
N TYR A 35 28.11 7.67 18.36
CA TYR A 35 29.45 7.43 17.80
C TYR A 35 30.52 7.00 18.83
N GLY A 36 30.16 6.91 20.11
CA GLY A 36 31.01 6.44 21.19
C GLY A 36 32.37 7.14 21.29
N GLN A 37 33.36 6.40 21.77
CA GLN A 37 34.73 6.90 22.01
C GLN A 37 35.50 7.24 20.74
N ARG A 38 35.09 6.72 19.58
CA ARG A 38 35.78 6.98 18.31
C ARG A 38 35.28 8.26 17.65
N GLY A 39 34.04 8.68 17.93
CA GLY A 39 33.40 9.78 17.23
C GLY A 39 33.24 9.49 15.72
N CYS A 40 33.10 10.55 14.92
CA CYS A 40 33.15 10.50 13.47
C CYS A 40 34.07 11.64 12.96
N PRO A 41 35.40 11.49 13.06
CA PRO A 41 36.33 12.56 12.71
C PRO A 41 36.29 12.93 11.21
N PRO A 42 36.45 14.22 10.85
CA PRO A 42 36.67 15.37 11.75
C PRO A 42 35.39 15.97 12.33
N SER A 43 34.22 15.53 11.87
CA SER A 43 32.94 16.20 12.09
C SER A 43 32.37 16.04 13.50
N ILE A 44 32.56 14.87 14.11
CA ILE A 44 32.00 14.54 15.43
C ILE A 44 33.13 14.09 16.34
N PRO A 45 33.42 14.82 17.43
CA PRO A 45 34.45 14.45 18.38
C PRO A 45 34.13 13.12 19.11
N PRO A 46 35.16 12.45 19.64
CA PRO A 46 34.98 11.37 20.63
C PRO A 46 34.00 11.74 21.75
N ASN A 47 33.22 10.76 22.22
CA ASN A 47 32.35 10.88 23.40
C ASN A 47 31.35 12.05 23.38
N THR A 48 30.83 12.40 22.20
CA THR A 48 29.92 13.54 22.03
C THR A 48 28.46 13.08 21.96
N THR A 49 27.59 13.73 22.74
CA THR A 49 26.12 13.62 22.61
C THR A 49 25.67 14.35 21.36
N VAL A 50 24.81 13.71 20.56
CA VAL A 50 24.36 14.23 19.27
C VAL A 50 22.84 14.37 19.23
N LEU A 51 22.36 15.41 18.56
CA LEU A 51 20.95 15.65 18.31
C LEU A 51 20.63 15.31 16.85
N PHE A 52 19.75 14.34 16.63
CA PHE A 52 19.25 13.99 15.32
C PHE A 52 17.84 14.53 15.11
N LYS A 53 17.62 15.21 13.99
CA LYS A 53 16.28 15.47 13.46
C LYS A 53 15.98 14.42 12.39
N VAL A 54 14.94 13.63 12.61
CA VAL A 54 14.56 12.52 11.75
C VAL A 54 13.14 12.76 11.25
N GLU A 55 12.92 12.50 9.96
CA GLU A 55 11.59 12.51 9.37
C GLU A 55 11.39 11.17 8.65
N VAL A 56 10.37 10.43 9.07
CA VAL A 56 9.99 9.16 8.44
C VAL A 56 8.99 9.48 7.35
N LEU A 57 9.44 9.49 6.11
CA LEU A 57 8.56 9.75 4.96
C LEU A 57 7.61 8.57 4.70
N ASP A 58 8.14 7.35 4.69
CA ASP A 58 7.38 6.13 4.47
C ASP A 58 8.20 4.90 4.92
N PHE A 59 7.54 3.81 5.31
CA PHE A 59 8.20 2.53 5.62
C PHE A 59 7.26 1.34 5.35
N ILE A 60 7.84 0.14 5.32
CA ILE A 60 7.13 -1.12 5.11
C ILE A 60 7.59 -2.09 6.20
N ASP A 61 6.66 -2.79 6.85
CA ASP A 61 6.98 -3.78 7.89
C ASP A 61 7.68 -5.03 7.32
N SER A 62 8.54 -5.66 8.14
CA SER A 62 9.46 -6.70 7.66
C SER A 62 8.76 -7.92 7.07
N GLU A 63 7.61 -8.33 7.61
CA GLU A 63 6.82 -9.46 7.09
C GLU A 63 6.26 -9.19 5.68
N GLU A 64 5.89 -7.94 5.42
CA GLU A 64 5.32 -7.50 4.14
C GLU A 64 6.43 -7.28 3.10
N CYS A 65 7.62 -6.90 3.56
CA CYS A 65 8.82 -6.76 2.74
C CYS A 65 9.38 -8.13 2.31
N ASP A 66 9.51 -9.09 3.23
CA ASP A 66 10.05 -10.42 2.91
C ASP A 66 9.09 -11.20 1.99
N THR A 67 7.77 -11.13 2.24
CA THR A 67 6.77 -11.66 1.30
C THR A 67 6.83 -10.96 -0.06
N PHE A 68 7.03 -9.64 -0.11
CA PHE A 68 7.19 -8.92 -1.38
C PHE A 68 8.43 -9.38 -2.19
N PHE A 69 9.57 -9.60 -1.53
CA PHE A 69 10.79 -10.08 -2.19
C PHE A 69 10.64 -11.52 -2.69
N GLU A 70 10.06 -12.42 -1.88
CA GLU A 70 9.78 -13.81 -2.29
C GLU A 70 8.85 -13.86 -3.51
N LEU A 71 7.78 -13.07 -3.49
CA LEU A 71 6.81 -12.97 -4.58
C LEU A 71 7.45 -12.39 -5.85
N THR A 72 8.30 -11.38 -5.73
CA THR A 72 9.01 -10.77 -6.88
C THR A 72 10.06 -11.72 -7.48
N CYS A 73 10.78 -12.47 -6.65
CA CYS A 73 11.69 -13.53 -7.08
C CYS A 73 10.95 -14.68 -7.76
N ALA A 74 9.79 -15.10 -7.24
CA ALA A 74 8.97 -16.12 -7.87
C ALA A 74 8.49 -15.68 -9.27
N LEU A 75 8.18 -14.40 -9.47
CA LEU A 75 7.76 -13.87 -10.77
C LEU A 75 8.83 -14.01 -11.85
N SER A 76 10.10 -13.78 -11.50
CA SER A 76 11.23 -13.88 -12.44
C SER A 76 11.52 -15.34 -12.84
N ILE A 77 11.34 -16.27 -11.91
CA ILE A 77 11.49 -17.71 -12.17
C ILE A 77 10.34 -18.22 -13.08
N LEU A 78 9.11 -17.80 -12.80
CA LEU A 78 7.92 -18.19 -13.58
C LEU A 78 7.83 -17.51 -14.95
N GLY A 79 8.73 -16.58 -15.28
CA GLY A 79 8.88 -15.96 -16.59
C GLY A 79 9.67 -16.82 -17.59
N ARG A 80 10.29 -17.92 -17.17
CA ARG A 80 10.99 -18.85 -18.05
C ARG A 80 10.00 -19.69 -18.85
N SER A 81 10.14 -19.67 -20.18
CA SER A 81 9.31 -20.43 -21.12
C SER A 81 9.45 -21.93 -20.86
N SER A 82 8.39 -22.59 -20.38
CA SER A 82 8.32 -24.05 -20.24
C SER A 82 7.79 -24.71 -21.51
N SER A 83 8.32 -25.87 -21.87
CA SER A 83 7.99 -26.56 -23.14
C SER A 83 6.71 -27.40 -23.08
N SER A 84 6.18 -27.71 -21.89
CA SER A 84 5.01 -28.59 -21.70
C SER A 84 3.73 -27.82 -21.37
N LYS A 85 2.60 -28.23 -21.96
CA LYS A 85 1.25 -27.68 -21.63
C LYS A 85 0.87 -27.90 -20.16
N ALA A 86 1.27 -29.01 -19.56
CA ALA A 86 0.98 -29.31 -18.15
C ALA A 86 1.77 -28.40 -17.20
N GLU A 87 3.07 -28.20 -17.51
CA GLU A 87 3.92 -27.27 -16.77
C GLU A 87 3.41 -25.83 -16.87
N GLN A 88 3.00 -25.41 -18.07
CA GLN A 88 2.45 -24.07 -18.30
C GLN A 88 1.17 -23.83 -17.48
N SER A 89 0.31 -24.85 -17.35
CA SER A 89 -0.89 -24.77 -16.51
C SER A 89 -0.54 -24.59 -15.03
N GLN A 90 0.46 -25.33 -14.54
CA GLN A 90 0.92 -25.24 -13.16
C GLN A 90 1.62 -23.91 -12.85
N ILE A 91 2.40 -23.39 -13.81
CA ILE A 91 2.99 -22.05 -13.76
C ILE A 91 1.90 -21.00 -13.69
N ASN A 92 0.86 -21.12 -14.51
CA ASN A 92 -0.24 -20.17 -14.54
C ASN A 92 -1.02 -20.17 -13.21
N ALA A 93 -1.32 -21.33 -12.65
CA ALA A 93 -1.94 -21.43 -11.32
C ALA A 93 -1.10 -20.74 -10.24
N SER A 94 0.23 -20.93 -10.28
CA SER A 94 1.16 -20.29 -9.35
C SER A 94 1.21 -18.77 -9.53
N LYS A 95 1.20 -18.28 -10.77
CA LYS A 95 1.14 -16.84 -11.10
C LYS A 95 -0.15 -16.19 -10.59
N LEU A 96 -1.29 -16.86 -10.73
CA LEU A 96 -2.56 -16.35 -10.22
C LEU A 96 -2.50 -16.15 -8.70
N LEU A 97 -2.01 -17.14 -7.96
CA LEU A 97 -1.86 -17.05 -6.50
C LEU A 97 -0.92 -15.90 -6.11
N LEU A 98 0.19 -15.77 -6.83
CA LEU A 98 1.17 -14.70 -6.66
C LEU A 98 0.55 -13.31 -6.88
N PHE A 99 -0.18 -13.10 -7.97
CA PHE A 99 -0.87 -11.82 -8.25
C PHE A 99 -1.93 -11.49 -7.22
N LEU A 100 -2.69 -12.49 -6.76
CA LEU A 100 -3.63 -12.35 -5.67
C LEU A 100 -2.92 -11.88 -4.39
N ASN A 101 -1.81 -12.51 -4.01
CA ASN A 101 -1.07 -12.13 -2.81
C ASN A 101 -0.49 -10.72 -2.93
N LEU A 102 0.17 -10.39 -4.06
CA LEU A 102 0.71 -9.06 -4.31
C LEU A 102 -0.38 -7.98 -4.25
N SER A 103 -1.55 -8.21 -4.85
CA SER A 103 -2.67 -7.27 -4.80
C SER A 103 -3.10 -6.99 -3.36
N LEU A 104 -3.20 -8.03 -2.51
CA LEU A 104 -3.52 -7.86 -1.10
C LEU A 104 -2.42 -7.11 -0.34
N THR A 105 -1.15 -7.47 -0.56
CA THR A 105 -0.01 -6.80 0.08
C THR A 105 -0.01 -5.31 -0.26
N TYR A 106 -0.16 -4.94 -1.53
CA TYR A 106 -0.20 -3.54 -1.91
C TYR A 106 -1.43 -2.77 -1.39
N LEU A 107 -2.56 -3.44 -1.15
CA LEU A 107 -3.69 -2.82 -0.44
C LEU A 107 -3.34 -2.48 1.00
N LYS A 108 -2.63 -3.38 1.70
CA LYS A 108 -2.15 -3.13 3.07
C LYS A 108 -1.12 -2.00 3.12
N LEU A 109 -0.26 -1.90 2.09
CA LEU A 109 0.72 -0.83 1.94
C LEU A 109 0.13 0.50 1.44
N GLU A 110 -1.19 0.60 1.30
CA GLU A 110 -1.89 1.79 0.80
C GLU A 110 -1.42 2.26 -0.59
N ARG A 111 -0.86 1.35 -1.39
CA ARG A 111 -0.44 1.58 -2.78
C ARG A 111 -1.51 1.06 -3.73
N ALA A 112 -2.61 1.80 -3.79
CA ALA A 112 -3.81 1.40 -4.52
C ALA A 112 -3.56 1.17 -6.03
N ASP A 113 -2.67 1.95 -6.65
CA ASP A 113 -2.26 1.82 -8.06
C ASP A 113 -1.66 0.44 -8.35
N ARG A 114 -0.75 -0.03 -7.49
CA ARG A 114 -0.12 -1.34 -7.60
C ARG A 114 -1.09 -2.46 -7.26
N ALA A 115 -1.89 -2.28 -6.21
CA ALA A 115 -2.92 -3.23 -5.83
C ALA A 115 -3.91 -3.51 -6.97
N LEU A 116 -4.35 -2.46 -7.65
CA LEU A 116 -5.23 -2.56 -8.83
C LEU A 116 -4.53 -3.29 -9.96
N LYS A 117 -3.29 -2.90 -10.31
CA LYS A 117 -2.52 -3.55 -11.38
C LYS A 117 -2.41 -5.06 -11.19
N TYR A 118 -2.02 -5.52 -10.00
CA TYR A 118 -1.89 -6.96 -9.75
C TYR A 118 -3.24 -7.67 -9.64
N GLY A 119 -4.28 -6.99 -9.17
CA GLY A 119 -5.64 -7.53 -9.21
C GLY A 119 -6.14 -7.72 -10.64
N GLU A 120 -5.90 -6.78 -11.54
CA GLU A 120 -6.24 -6.89 -12.97
C GLU A 120 -5.46 -8.00 -13.66
N LEU A 121 -4.15 -8.13 -13.40
CA LEU A 121 -3.36 -9.26 -13.89
C LEU A 121 -3.90 -10.62 -13.40
N ALA A 122 -4.41 -10.70 -12.17
CA ALA A 122 -5.10 -11.91 -11.70
C ALA A 122 -6.41 -12.16 -12.46
N LEU A 123 -7.15 -11.12 -12.82
CA LEU A 123 -8.40 -11.22 -13.61
C LEU A 123 -8.15 -11.58 -15.07
N GLU A 124 -7.01 -11.21 -15.65
CA GLU A 124 -6.60 -11.70 -16.97
C GLU A 124 -6.46 -13.22 -17.00
N MET A 125 -6.06 -13.82 -15.87
CA MET A 125 -5.91 -15.27 -15.72
C MET A 125 -7.22 -15.95 -15.32
N ASP A 126 -7.98 -15.34 -14.41
CA ASP A 126 -9.28 -15.82 -13.93
C ASP A 126 -10.26 -14.66 -13.76
N GLN A 127 -11.05 -14.42 -14.80
CA GLN A 127 -12.01 -13.31 -14.86
C GLN A 127 -13.13 -13.40 -13.80
N GLY A 128 -13.36 -14.59 -13.25
CA GLY A 128 -14.38 -14.88 -12.23
C GLY A 128 -13.84 -14.86 -10.80
N ASN A 129 -12.57 -14.50 -10.59
CA ASN A 129 -11.95 -14.58 -9.28
C ASN A 129 -12.53 -13.52 -8.32
N ALA A 130 -13.41 -13.95 -7.40
CA ALA A 130 -14.05 -13.05 -6.44
C ALA A 130 -13.05 -12.27 -5.58
N LYS A 131 -11.89 -12.85 -5.23
CA LYS A 131 -10.86 -12.15 -4.43
C LYS A 131 -10.19 -11.04 -5.24
N ALA A 132 -9.85 -11.30 -6.51
CA ALA A 132 -9.27 -10.26 -7.37
C ALA A 132 -10.27 -9.13 -7.62
N LEU A 133 -11.53 -9.45 -7.96
CA LEU A 133 -12.59 -8.45 -8.14
C LEU A 133 -12.78 -7.60 -6.88
N PHE A 134 -12.87 -8.25 -5.71
CA PHE A 134 -13.01 -7.54 -4.44
C PHE A 134 -11.84 -6.59 -4.17
N ARG A 135 -10.60 -7.05 -4.37
CA ARG A 135 -9.39 -6.24 -4.14
C ARG A 135 -9.25 -5.08 -5.13
N CYS A 136 -9.57 -5.28 -6.42
CA CYS A 136 -9.65 -4.20 -7.39
C CYS A 136 -10.70 -3.17 -6.97
N GLY A 137 -11.86 -3.63 -6.49
CA GLY A 137 -12.92 -2.77 -5.96
C GLY A 137 -12.45 -1.90 -4.79
N GLN A 138 -11.70 -2.49 -3.84
CA GLN A 138 -11.08 -1.77 -2.73
C GLN A 138 -10.02 -0.76 -3.20
N ALA A 139 -9.15 -1.15 -4.14
CA ALA A 139 -8.13 -0.27 -4.69
C ALA A 139 -8.74 0.95 -5.40
N CYS A 140 -9.75 0.73 -6.25
CA CYS A 140 -10.48 1.83 -6.91
C CYS A 140 -11.18 2.74 -5.89
N LEU A 141 -11.71 2.20 -4.80
CA LEU A 141 -12.32 3.01 -3.75
C LEU A 141 -11.31 3.94 -3.07
N TYR A 142 -10.10 3.43 -2.77
CA TYR A 142 -8.99 4.25 -2.26
C TYR A 142 -8.57 5.34 -3.23
N MET A 143 -8.61 5.07 -4.54
CA MET A 143 -8.33 6.04 -5.60
C MET A 143 -9.50 7.00 -5.88
N ARG A 144 -10.64 6.88 -5.18
CA ARG A 144 -11.88 7.64 -5.42
C ARG A 144 -12.50 7.41 -6.81
N GLU A 145 -12.14 6.31 -7.46
CA GLU A 145 -12.69 5.84 -8.73
C GLU A 145 -13.99 5.06 -8.46
N TYR A 146 -15.04 5.77 -8.02
CA TYR A 146 -16.27 5.17 -7.49
C TYR A 146 -17.02 4.30 -8.52
N SER A 147 -17.01 4.69 -9.79
CA SER A 147 -17.63 3.91 -10.88
C SER A 147 -16.96 2.55 -11.06
N LYS A 148 -15.64 2.55 -11.25
CA LYS A 148 -14.84 1.32 -11.37
C LYS A 148 -14.96 0.44 -10.13
N SER A 149 -14.91 1.06 -8.94
CA SER A 149 -15.09 0.34 -7.67
C SER A 149 -16.44 -0.39 -7.63
N ARG A 150 -17.53 0.28 -8.03
CA ARG A 150 -18.87 -0.32 -8.10
C ARG A 150 -18.89 -1.52 -9.03
N ASP A 151 -18.33 -1.39 -10.24
CA ASP A 151 -18.37 -2.44 -11.25
C ASP A 151 -17.64 -3.71 -10.77
N PHE A 152 -16.45 -3.55 -10.19
CA PHE A 152 -15.71 -4.66 -9.61
C PHE A 152 -16.45 -5.32 -8.44
N LEU A 153 -16.95 -4.52 -7.48
CA LEU A 153 -17.65 -5.05 -6.30
C LEU A 153 -18.99 -5.71 -6.65
N ALA A 154 -19.73 -5.18 -7.63
CA ALA A 154 -20.96 -5.78 -8.11
C ALA A 154 -20.70 -7.14 -8.76
N ARG A 155 -19.66 -7.24 -9.61
CA ARG A 155 -19.23 -8.53 -10.17
C ARG A 155 -18.82 -9.50 -9.06
N ALA A 156 -18.06 -9.05 -8.05
CA ALA A 156 -17.67 -9.87 -6.92
C ALA A 156 -18.89 -10.39 -6.14
N GLN A 157 -19.90 -9.53 -5.93
CA GLN A 157 -21.17 -9.90 -5.28
C GLN A 157 -21.95 -10.92 -6.10
N CYS A 158 -21.98 -10.81 -7.44
CA CYS A 158 -22.62 -11.82 -8.29
C CYS A 158 -21.97 -13.20 -8.12
N ILE A 159 -20.65 -13.27 -7.90
CA ILE A 159 -19.94 -14.52 -7.64
C ILE A 159 -20.15 -15.02 -6.19
N GLN A 160 -20.19 -14.10 -5.22
CA GLN A 160 -20.38 -14.43 -3.80
C GLN A 160 -21.44 -13.53 -3.12
N PRO A 161 -22.74 -13.79 -3.33
CA PRO A 161 -23.82 -12.89 -2.88
C PRO A 161 -23.91 -12.70 -1.36
N PHE A 162 -23.59 -13.76 -0.61
CA PHE A 162 -23.68 -13.78 0.86
C PHE A 162 -22.37 -13.42 1.56
N ASN A 163 -21.33 -13.02 0.82
CA ASN A 163 -20.07 -12.61 1.42
C ASN A 163 -20.25 -11.28 2.18
N ARG A 164 -20.01 -11.31 3.50
CA ARG A 164 -20.19 -10.15 4.38
C ARG A 164 -19.23 -9.01 4.05
N ASP A 165 -18.00 -9.33 3.67
CA ASP A 165 -16.95 -8.34 3.38
C ASP A 165 -17.29 -7.54 2.12
N ILE A 166 -17.71 -8.23 1.05
CA ILE A 166 -18.14 -7.58 -0.20
C ILE A 166 -19.34 -6.66 0.06
N ASN A 167 -20.34 -7.15 0.79
CA ASN A 167 -21.53 -6.38 1.11
C ASN A 167 -21.23 -5.17 2.00
N ASN A 168 -20.29 -5.29 2.93
CA ASN A 168 -19.85 -4.17 3.77
C ASN A 168 -19.07 -3.13 2.96
N GLU A 169 -18.21 -3.56 2.02
CA GLU A 169 -17.47 -2.64 1.16
C GLU A 169 -18.40 -1.90 0.19
N LEU A 170 -19.44 -2.56 -0.35
CA LEU A 170 -20.50 -1.90 -1.14
C LEU A 170 -21.27 -0.84 -0.34
N LYS A 171 -21.58 -1.12 0.93
CA LYS A 171 -22.19 -0.11 1.84
C LYS A 171 -21.25 1.08 2.05
N LYS A 172 -19.96 0.81 2.26
CA LYS A 172 -18.92 1.83 2.42
C LYS A 172 -18.77 2.68 1.16
N LEU A 173 -18.76 2.08 -0.02
CA LEU A 173 -18.80 2.76 -1.32
C LEU A 173 -20.03 3.68 -1.43
N ALA A 174 -21.23 3.18 -1.12
CA ALA A 174 -22.45 3.97 -1.19
C ALA A 174 -22.42 5.20 -0.26
N ARG A 175 -21.84 5.05 0.94
CA ARG A 175 -21.63 6.17 1.87
C ARG A 175 -20.68 7.22 1.28
N TYR A 176 -19.50 6.80 0.82
CA TYR A 176 -18.52 7.73 0.25
C TYR A 176 -19.03 8.43 -1.01
N TYR A 177 -19.74 7.72 -1.87
CA TYR A 177 -20.31 8.32 -3.07
C TYR A 177 -21.38 9.37 -2.73
N LYS A 178 -22.23 9.10 -1.71
CA LYS A 178 -23.21 10.07 -1.23
C LYS A 178 -22.55 11.34 -0.66
N GLU A 179 -21.48 11.18 0.10
CA GLU A 179 -20.69 12.29 0.64
C GLU A 179 -20.04 13.12 -0.48
N TYR A 180 -19.45 12.46 -1.47
CA TYR A 180 -18.88 13.10 -2.67
C TYR A 180 -19.93 13.94 -3.41
N MET A 181 -21.09 13.36 -3.73
CA MET A 181 -22.16 14.07 -4.44
C MET A 181 -22.72 15.25 -3.63
N LYS A 182 -22.77 15.14 -2.30
CA LYS A 182 -23.19 16.23 -1.43
C LYS A 182 -22.19 17.39 -1.49
N MET A 183 -20.90 17.10 -1.36
CA MET A 183 -19.84 18.13 -1.46
C MET A 183 -19.85 18.80 -2.84
N GLU A 184 -20.00 18.02 -3.91
CA GLU A 184 -20.08 18.55 -5.29
C GLU A 184 -21.27 19.50 -5.47
N LYS A 185 -22.43 19.15 -4.93
CA LYS A 185 -23.61 20.02 -4.94
C LYS A 185 -23.39 21.31 -4.15
N GLU A 186 -22.80 21.22 -2.95
CA GLU A 186 -22.50 22.39 -2.12
C GLU A 186 -21.49 23.34 -2.78
N MET A 187 -20.42 22.81 -3.37
CA MET A 187 -19.45 23.59 -4.14
C MET A 187 -20.10 24.28 -5.35
N CYS A 188 -20.97 23.57 -6.06
CA CYS A 188 -21.72 24.14 -7.18
C CYS A 188 -22.59 25.32 -6.73
N CYS A 189 -23.39 25.16 -5.66
CA CYS A 189 -24.21 26.26 -5.12
C CYS A 189 -23.36 27.48 -4.74
N GLN A 190 -22.23 27.28 -4.05
CA GLN A 190 -21.32 28.37 -3.66
C GLN A 190 -20.69 29.08 -4.87
N MET A 191 -20.39 28.36 -5.96
CA MET A 191 -19.86 28.96 -7.19
C MET A 191 -20.88 29.81 -7.93
N PHE A 192 -22.19 29.49 -7.85
CA PHE A 192 -23.24 30.19 -8.59
C PHE A 192 -23.99 31.27 -7.78
N ASP A 193 -23.84 31.30 -6.46
CA ASP A 193 -24.42 32.35 -5.61
C ASP A 193 -23.99 33.79 -5.96
N PRO A 194 -22.73 34.10 -6.36
CA PRO A 194 -22.33 35.46 -6.73
C PRO A 194 -22.90 35.95 -8.07
N LEU A 195 -23.49 35.07 -8.89
CA LEU A 195 -24.06 35.43 -10.20
C LEU A 195 -25.54 35.84 -10.10
N ASN A 196 -26.21 35.56 -8.99
CA ASN A 196 -27.61 35.93 -8.75
C ASN A 196 -27.78 37.22 -7.94
N SER A 197 -26.71 37.87 -7.48
CA SER A 197 -26.77 39.13 -6.73
C SER A 197 -26.70 40.40 -7.59
N TYR A 198 -26.77 40.27 -8.92
CA TYR A 198 -26.77 41.39 -9.88
C TYR A 198 -27.98 41.35 -10.85
N GLY A 199 -29.06 40.66 -10.48
CA GLY A 199 -30.32 40.63 -11.24
C GLY A 199 -31.39 41.50 -10.61
#